data_AF-A0A966MX45-F1
#
_entry.id   AF-A0A966MX45-F1
#
_cell.length_a   1.000
_cell.length_b   1.000
_cell.length_c   1.000
_cell.angle_alpha   90.00
_cell.angle_beta   90.00
_cell.angle_gamma   90.00
#
_symmetry.space_group_name_H-M   'P 1'
#
loop_
_entity.id
_entity.type
_entity.pdbx_description
1 polymer ?
#
loop_
_entity_poly.entity_id
_entity_poly.type
_entity_poly.pdbx_seq_one_letter_code
_entity_poly.pdbx_strand_id
1 'polypeptide(L)'
;MPIPMSHTAPTLLIKKSAFERVGFSRAQFDDALNLTEDEFRVEAGVIAVGPLVGEDALTDLIAQLEERGLVYYDDFFELSGNWPDWLRLFVMDAGS
;
A
#
# COMPACT_ATOMS: atom_id res chain seq x y z
N MET A 1 6.77 -2.18 -14.02
CA MET A 1 5.80 -1.40 -14.83
C MET A 1 4.99 -0.52 -13.89
N PRO A 2 4.35 0.58 -14.34
CA PRO A 2 3.50 1.36 -13.44
C PRO A 2 2.29 0.54 -12.95
N ILE A 3 1.95 0.63 -11.67
CA ILE A 3 0.78 -0.01 -11.06
C ILE A 3 -0.45 0.91 -11.26
N PRO A 4 -1.53 0.44 -11.91
CA PRO A 4 -2.76 1.21 -12.01
C PRO A 4 -3.53 1.19 -10.67
N MET A 5 -3.95 2.35 -10.21
CA MET A 5 -4.70 2.50 -8.95
C MET A 5 -6.21 2.43 -9.15
N SER A 6 -6.91 1.81 -8.20
CA SER A 6 -8.37 1.84 -8.16
C SER A 6 -8.89 3.14 -7.57
N HIS A 7 -9.90 3.73 -8.19
CA HIS A 7 -10.54 4.96 -7.71
C HIS A 7 -11.62 4.70 -6.65
N THR A 8 -11.98 3.44 -6.42
CA THR A 8 -13.16 3.06 -5.62
C THR A 8 -12.85 2.86 -4.15
N ALA A 9 -11.57 2.73 -3.77
CA ALA A 9 -11.17 2.53 -2.38
C ALA A 9 -9.72 3.03 -2.16
N PRO A 10 -9.33 3.33 -0.91
CA PRO A 10 -7.97 3.71 -0.58
C PRO A 10 -6.97 2.58 -0.88
N THR A 11 -5.74 2.97 -1.19
CA THR A 11 -4.62 2.05 -1.43
C THR A 11 -3.41 2.52 -0.64
N LEU A 12 -2.82 1.63 0.13
CA LEU A 12 -1.58 1.91 0.84
C LEU A 12 -0.38 1.66 -0.06
N LEU A 13 0.50 2.65 -0.19
CA LEU A 13 1.72 2.57 -0.97
C LEU A 13 2.91 2.50 -0.02
N ILE A 14 3.77 1.50 -0.19
CA ILE A 14 4.92 1.27 0.68
C ILE A 14 6.18 1.13 -0.19
N LYS A 15 7.28 1.79 0.20
CA LYS A 15 8.59 1.55 -0.41
C LYS A 15 9.03 0.12 -0.10
N LYS A 16 9.35 -0.65 -1.13
CA LYS A 16 9.80 -2.03 -0.98
C LYS A 16 11.05 -2.13 -0.10
N SER A 17 11.99 -1.20 -0.23
CA SER A 17 13.20 -1.16 0.59
C SER A 17 12.89 -0.95 2.08
N ALA A 18 11.91 -0.12 2.40
CA ALA A 18 11.48 0.10 3.78
C ALA A 18 10.74 -1.13 4.35
N PHE A 19 9.90 -1.75 3.53
CA PHE A 19 9.20 -2.99 3.87
C PHE A 19 10.18 -4.13 4.20
N GLU A 20 11.20 -4.31 3.35
CA GLU A 20 12.26 -5.31 3.57
C GLU A 20 13.15 -4.96 4.76
N ARG A 21 13.46 -3.67 4.96
CA ARG A 21 14.29 -3.17 6.07
C ARG A 21 13.75 -3.57 7.45
N VAL A 22 12.42 -3.55 7.62
CA VAL A 22 11.80 -3.90 8.90
C VAL A 22 11.36 -5.37 8.99
N GLY A 23 11.65 -6.16 7.95
CA GLY A 23 11.35 -7.60 7.93
C GLY A 23 9.86 -7.93 7.84
N PHE A 24 9.03 -7.05 7.24
CA PHE A 24 7.65 -7.41 6.97
C PHE A 24 7.59 -8.53 5.92
N SER A 25 6.61 -9.41 6.08
CA SER A 25 6.28 -10.43 5.09
C SER A 25 4.87 -10.22 4.57
N ARG A 26 4.64 -10.62 3.31
CA ARG A 26 3.30 -10.60 2.72
C ARG A 26 2.27 -11.35 3.57
N ALA A 27 2.66 -12.46 4.21
CA ALA A 27 1.79 -13.23 5.08
C ALA A 27 1.19 -12.40 6.22
N GLN A 28 1.92 -11.40 6.74
CA GLN A 28 1.38 -10.52 7.79
C GLN A 28 0.28 -9.58 7.28
N PHE A 29 0.32 -9.22 6.00
CA PHE A 29 -0.73 -8.43 5.36
C PHE A 29 -1.92 -9.31 4.99
N ASP A 30 -1.67 -10.51 4.48
CA ASP A 30 -2.72 -11.49 4.17
C ASP A 30 -3.47 -11.88 5.45
N ASP A 31 -2.80 -12.07 6.59
CA ASP A 31 -3.43 -12.40 7.88
C ASP A 31 -4.25 -11.23 8.46
N ALA A 32 -3.80 -9.98 8.27
CA ALA A 32 -4.45 -8.79 8.82
C ALA A 32 -5.67 -8.36 8.00
N LEU A 33 -5.62 -8.56 6.67
CA LEU A 33 -6.55 -7.94 5.73
C LEU A 33 -7.26 -8.94 4.80
N ASN A 34 -6.90 -10.23 4.87
CA ASN A 34 -7.42 -11.29 4.00
C ASN A 34 -7.33 -10.91 2.51
N LEU A 35 -6.19 -10.34 2.12
CA LEU A 35 -5.97 -9.80 0.77
C LEU A 35 -5.83 -10.90 -0.26
N THR A 36 -6.36 -10.63 -1.44
CA THR A 36 -6.11 -11.38 -2.66
C THR A 36 -4.77 -11.00 -3.28
N GLU A 37 -4.26 -11.86 -4.19
CA GLU A 37 -3.07 -11.55 -4.98
C GLU A 37 -3.20 -10.25 -5.80
N ASP A 38 -4.42 -9.90 -6.21
CA ASP A 38 -4.69 -8.67 -6.94
C ASP A 38 -4.71 -7.41 -6.06
N GLU A 39 -4.78 -7.59 -4.73
CA GLU A 39 -4.76 -6.50 -3.76
C GLU A 39 -3.37 -6.22 -3.19
N PHE A 40 -2.46 -7.20 -3.22
CA PHE A 40 -1.06 -7.01 -2.85
C PHE A 40 -0.16 -7.06 -4.09
N ARG A 41 0.13 -5.89 -4.67
CA ARG A 41 0.94 -5.78 -5.90
C ARG A 41 2.33 -5.24 -5.59
N VAL A 42 3.35 -5.80 -6.23
CA VAL A 42 4.74 -5.36 -6.08
C VAL A 42 5.33 -5.08 -7.45
N GLU A 43 5.71 -3.83 -7.72
CA GLU A 43 6.34 -3.44 -8.98
C GLU A 43 7.49 -2.46 -8.75
N ALA A 44 8.64 -2.77 -9.36
CA ALA A 44 9.78 -1.86 -9.54
C ALA A 44 10.26 -1.10 -8.27
N GLY A 45 9.98 -1.59 -7.06
CA GLY A 45 10.41 -0.94 -5.81
C GLY A 45 9.27 -0.35 -4.96
N VAL A 46 8.03 -0.40 -5.44
CA VAL A 46 6.84 -0.01 -4.69
C VAL A 46 5.93 -1.22 -4.47
N ILE A 47 5.36 -1.29 -3.27
CA ILE A 47 4.31 -2.23 -2.89
C ILE A 47 3.02 -1.42 -2.80
N ALA A 48 1.97 -1.87 -3.48
CA ALA A 48 0.63 -1.32 -3.40
C ALA A 48 -0.28 -2.35 -2.73
N VAL A 49 -0.93 -1.93 -1.65
CA VAL A 49 -1.84 -2.75 -0.84
C VAL A 49 -3.22 -2.13 -0.89
N GLY A 50 -4.13 -2.76 -1.65
CA GLY A 50 -5.50 -2.34 -1.81
C GLY A 50 -6.09 -2.76 -3.16
N PRO A 51 -7.39 -2.49 -3.39
CA PRO A 51 -8.26 -1.61 -2.62
C PRO A 51 -8.55 -2.08 -1.19
N LEU A 52 -8.38 -1.20 -0.20
CA LEU A 52 -8.69 -1.48 1.20
C LEU A 52 -10.15 -1.10 1.49
N VAL A 53 -11.01 -2.12 1.64
CA VAL A 53 -12.44 -1.96 1.95
C VAL A 53 -12.68 -2.24 3.44
N GLY A 54 -12.72 -1.17 4.24
CA GLY A 54 -12.98 -1.21 5.69
C GLY A 54 -12.20 -0.12 6.43
N GLU A 55 -12.88 0.76 7.18
CA GLU A 55 -12.24 1.92 7.85
C GLU A 55 -11.25 1.51 8.96
N ASP A 56 -11.56 0.46 9.72
CA ASP A 56 -10.72 0.00 10.84
C ASP A 56 -9.44 -0.67 10.35
N ALA A 57 -9.53 -1.40 9.24
CA ALA A 57 -8.46 -2.21 8.67
C ALA A 57 -7.25 -1.37 8.22
N LEU A 58 -7.51 -0.18 7.66
CA LEU A 58 -6.45 0.76 7.26
C LEU A 58 -5.75 1.36 8.47
N THR A 59 -6.52 1.78 9.49
CA THR A 59 -5.99 2.42 10.69
C THR A 59 -5.06 1.47 11.46
N ASP A 60 -5.49 0.22 11.64
CA ASP A 60 -4.68 -0.80 12.31
C ASP A 60 -3.41 -1.16 11.53
N LEU A 61 -3.48 -1.13 10.19
CA LEU A 61 -2.30 -1.39 9.37
C LEU A 61 -1.27 -0.25 9.45
N ILE A 62 -1.73 1.00 9.40
CA ILE A 62 -0.86 2.18 9.57
C ILE A 62 -0.16 2.11 10.93
N ALA A 63 -0.91 1.85 12.01
CA ALA A 63 -0.35 1.72 13.35
C ALA A 63 0.74 0.64 13.42
N GLN A 64 0.50 -0.54 12.83
CA GLN A 64 1.49 -1.62 12.78
C GLN A 64 2.77 -1.25 12.01
N LEU A 65 2.65 -0.47 10.93
CA LEU A 65 3.81 0.00 10.17
C LEU A 65 4.64 1.01 10.98
N GLU A 66 3.98 1.94 11.66
CA GLU A 66 4.64 2.93 12.52
C GLU A 66 5.32 2.27 13.74
N GLU A 67 4.67 1.29 14.38
CA GLU A 67 5.25 0.52 15.49
C GLU A 67 6.53 -0.22 15.10
N ARG A 68 6.67 -0.60 13.83
CA ARG A 68 7.86 -1.26 13.27
C ARG A 68 8.93 -0.26 12.82
N GLY A 69 8.67 1.04 12.93
CA GLY A 69 9.61 2.09 12.57
C GLY A 69 9.63 2.44 11.09
N LEU A 70 8.52 2.23 10.36
CA LEU A 70 8.28 2.94 9.11
C LEU A 70 7.74 4.34 9.41
N VAL A 71 8.10 5.29 8.57
CA VAL A 71 7.66 6.69 8.71
C VAL A 71 6.62 7.02 7.65
N TYR A 72 5.48 7.57 8.06
CA TYR A 72 4.45 8.06 7.15
C TYR A 72 5.00 9.18 6.24
N TYR A 73 4.65 9.17 4.96
CA TYR A 73 5.22 9.94 3.83
C TYR A 73 6.65 9.60 3.40
N ASP A 74 7.52 9.15 4.30
CA ASP A 74 8.90 8.80 3.92
C ASP A 74 9.00 7.36 3.41
N ASP A 75 8.41 6.41 4.12
CA ASP A 75 8.47 4.98 3.82
C ASP A 75 7.16 4.45 3.23
N PHE A 76 6.03 5.02 3.63
CA PHE A 76 4.71 4.62 3.16
C PHE A 76 3.71 5.77 3.19
N PHE A 77 2.66 5.66 2.41
CA PHE A 77 1.62 6.70 2.27
C PHE A 77 0.29 6.07 1.86
N GLU A 78 -0.81 6.57 2.42
CA GLU A 78 -2.15 6.19 2.00
C GLU A 78 -2.64 7.08 0.85
N LEU A 79 -2.86 6.48 -0.32
CA LEU A 79 -3.51 7.13 -1.42
C LEU A 79 -5.03 7.03 -1.24
N SER A 80 -5.65 8.13 -0.82
CA SER A 80 -7.09 8.25 -0.63
C SER A 80 -7.85 7.92 -1.91
N GLY A 81 -8.78 6.97 -1.84
CA GLY A 81 -9.74 6.67 -2.91
C GLY A 81 -10.70 7.83 -3.20
N ASN A 82 -11.75 7.56 -3.98
CA ASN A 82 -12.86 8.48 -4.28
C ASN A 82 -12.54 9.61 -5.27
N TRP A 83 -11.64 9.37 -6.22
CA TRP A 83 -11.47 10.28 -7.36
C TRP A 83 -12.40 9.91 -8.53
N PRO A 84 -12.68 10.84 -9.46
CA PRO A 84 -13.60 10.59 -10.57
C PRO A 84 -13.16 9.46 -11.50
N ASP A 85 -14.12 8.76 -12.09
CA ASP A 85 -13.92 7.61 -12.99
C ASP A 85 -13.17 7.93 -14.30
N TRP A 86 -13.16 9.21 -14.71
CA TRP A 86 -12.40 9.71 -15.85
C TRP A 86 -10.92 9.93 -15.55
N LEU A 87 -10.50 9.89 -14.28
CA LEU A 87 -9.11 10.04 -13.86
C LEU A 87 -8.44 8.66 -13.71
N ARG A 88 -7.21 8.54 -14.21
CA ARG A 88 -6.38 7.34 -14.06
C ARG A 88 -5.08 7.73 -13.37
N LEU A 89 -4.78 7.03 -12.27
CA LEU A 89 -3.54 7.21 -11.52
C LEU A 89 -2.67 5.97 -11.69
N PHE A 90 -1.38 6.22 -11.85
CA PHE A 90 -0.36 5.21 -12.02
C PHE A 90 0.74 5.49 -11.00
N VAL A 91 1.12 4.47 -10.25
CA VAL A 91 2.20 4.56 -9.27
C VAL A 91 3.41 3.82 -9.82
N MET A 92 4.57 4.44 -9.69
CA MET A 92 5.85 3.82 -10.02
C MET A 92 6.91 4.33 -9.05
N ASP A 93 7.94 3.51 -8.83
CA ASP A 93 9.11 3.98 -8.11
C ASP A 93 9.77 5.13 -8.85
N ALA A 94 10.17 6.16 -8.11
CA ALA A 94 10.81 7.34 -8.68
C ALA A 94 12.30 7.10 -9.02
N GLY A 95 12.87 5.98 -8.57
CA GLY A 95 14.30 5.69 -8.68
C GLY A 95 15.09 6.57 -7.72
N SER A 96 15.44 6.02 -6.55
CA SER A 96 16.41 6.61 -5.61
C SER A 96 17.62 5.69 -5.48
#